data_AF-A0A6J4XTV4-F1
#
_entry.id   AF-A0A6J4XTV4-F1
#
_cell.length_a   1.000
_cell.length_b   1.000
_cell.length_c   1.000
_cell.angle_alpha   90.00
_cell.angle_beta   90.00
_cell.angle_gamma   90.00
#
_symmetry.space_group_name_H-M   'P 1'
#
loop_
_entity.id
_entity.type
_entity.pdbx_description
1 polymer ?
#
loop_
_entity_poly.entity_id
_entity_poly.type
_entity_poly.pdbx_seq_one_letter_code
_entity_poly.pdbx_strand_id
1 'polypeptide(L)'
;MTDKKRDKIRRDKRIDIPTKETARVRYEKRQDDETVESFEDLVEDKIRKAMAEGEFDNLPGKGKPLDLSKDRLVPEHLRTAYHVLKNAGFVPEEIRLKKEMELIKEKIAKSDSAGEKDRLLKELADISQQYHFYMEYNKQFK
;
A
#
# COMPACT_ATOMS: atom_id res chain seq x y z
N MET A 1 -43.08 -54.13 -59.02
CA MET A 1 -44.31 -53.40 -58.62
C MET A 1 -44.00 -52.65 -57.34
N THR A 2 -44.23 -51.34 -57.36
CA THR A 2 -44.35 -50.34 -56.27
C THR A 2 -44.18 -50.81 -54.81
N ASP A 3 -43.42 -50.08 -53.98
CA ASP A 3 -44.02 -48.99 -53.17
C ASP A 3 -43.00 -48.10 -52.44
N LYS A 4 -43.25 -46.79 -52.54
CA LYS A 4 -43.17 -45.74 -51.50
C LYS A 4 -41.94 -45.56 -50.60
N LYS A 5 -41.24 -44.44 -50.86
CA LYS A 5 -41.22 -43.20 -50.03
C LYS A 5 -39.83 -42.57 -50.03
N ARG A 6 -39.62 -41.61 -50.93
CA ARG A 6 -38.66 -40.52 -50.70
C ARG A 6 -39.49 -39.30 -50.33
N ASP A 7 -39.47 -39.01 -49.04
CA ASP A 7 -40.29 -38.02 -48.37
C ASP A 7 -39.55 -36.67 -48.39
N LYS A 8 -40.33 -35.61 -48.65
CA LYS A 8 -40.16 -34.19 -48.28
C LYS A 8 -39.02 -33.38 -48.93
N ILE A 9 -39.30 -32.40 -49.81
CA ILE A 9 -40.00 -31.11 -49.63
C ILE A 9 -39.16 -30.07 -48.85
N ARG A 10 -38.65 -29.11 -49.64
CA ARG A 10 -38.59 -27.63 -49.49
C ARG A 10 -37.88 -27.05 -48.25
N ARG A 11 -36.78 -26.35 -48.51
CA ARG A 11 -36.66 -24.87 -48.49
C ARG A 11 -37.07 -24.25 -47.14
N ASP A 12 -36.08 -23.75 -46.39
CA ASP A 12 -36.02 -22.32 -46.07
C ASP A 12 -34.63 -21.96 -45.54
N LYS A 13 -34.01 -20.93 -46.10
CA LYS A 13 -32.74 -20.35 -45.64
C LYS A 13 -33.06 -19.40 -44.50
N ARG A 14 -33.27 -19.92 -43.30
CA ARG A 14 -33.21 -19.10 -42.10
C ARG A 14 -31.74 -18.80 -41.84
N ILE A 15 -31.34 -17.55 -42.04
CA ILE A 15 -30.12 -17.02 -41.46
C ILE A 15 -30.33 -17.16 -39.95
N ASP A 16 -29.59 -18.06 -39.33
CA ASP A 16 -29.69 -18.29 -37.90
C ASP A 16 -29.06 -17.08 -37.20
N ILE A 17 -29.89 -16.08 -36.89
CA ILE A 17 -29.48 -14.93 -36.08
C ILE A 17 -29.29 -15.50 -34.68
N PRO A 18 -28.06 -15.52 -34.13
CA PRO A 18 -27.80 -16.16 -32.86
C PRO A 18 -28.62 -15.47 -31.77
N THR A 19 -29.54 -16.21 -31.15
CA THR A 19 -30.31 -15.76 -30.00
C THR A 19 -29.37 -15.56 -28.80
N LYS A 20 -29.74 -14.63 -27.89
CA LYS A 20 -28.94 -14.26 -26.71
C LYS A 20 -28.46 -15.45 -25.87
N GLU A 21 -29.13 -16.59 -25.92
CA GLU A 21 -28.71 -17.85 -25.28
C GLU A 21 -27.50 -18.52 -25.96
N THR A 22 -27.43 -18.55 -27.29
CA THR A 22 -26.27 -19.09 -28.02
C THR A 22 -25.04 -18.19 -27.93
N ALA A 23 -25.25 -16.89 -27.67
CA ALA A 23 -24.18 -15.96 -27.30
C ALA A 23 -23.63 -16.26 -25.90
N ARG A 24 -24.47 -16.57 -24.91
CA ARG A 24 -24.06 -16.91 -23.54
C ARG A 24 -23.08 -18.09 -23.50
N VAL A 25 -23.37 -19.17 -24.24
CA VAL A 25 -22.49 -20.36 -24.29
C VAL A 25 -21.11 -20.05 -24.92
N ARG A 26 -21.03 -19.06 -25.83
CA ARG A 26 -19.75 -18.59 -26.39
C ARG A 26 -18.99 -17.62 -25.48
N TYR A 27 -19.68 -16.95 -24.56
CA TYR A 27 -19.09 -16.05 -23.57
C TYR A 27 -18.68 -16.79 -22.29
N GLU A 28 -19.29 -17.94 -21.98
CA GLU A 28 -18.93 -18.75 -20.81
C GLU A 28 -17.70 -19.65 -21.03
N LYS A 29 -17.28 -19.88 -22.28
CA LYS A 29 -16.10 -20.71 -22.62
C LYS A 29 -14.79 -19.95 -22.83
N ARG A 30 -14.72 -18.69 -22.36
CA ARG A 30 -13.49 -17.87 -22.34
C ARG A 30 -13.28 -17.29 -20.95
N GLN A 31 -13.26 -18.16 -19.94
CA GLN A 31 -12.84 -17.81 -18.58
C GLN A 31 -11.85 -18.83 -18.02
N ASP A 32 -11.03 -19.43 -18.89
CA ASP A 32 -9.86 -20.20 -18.46
C ASP A 32 -8.63 -19.33 -18.74
N ASP A 33 -8.05 -18.84 -17.64
CA ASP A 33 -6.67 -18.38 -17.43
C ASP A 33 -6.15 -17.14 -18.19
N GLU A 34 -6.53 -15.96 -17.73
CA GLU A 34 -5.62 -14.81 -17.78
C GLU A 34 -5.74 -14.03 -16.46
N THR A 35 -5.33 -14.69 -15.36
CA THR A 35 -4.92 -13.95 -14.17
C THR A 35 -3.70 -13.13 -14.58
N VAL A 36 -3.91 -11.85 -14.86
CA VAL A 36 -2.80 -10.91 -15.04
C VAL A 36 -2.02 -10.97 -13.73
N GLU A 37 -0.86 -11.64 -13.74
CA GLU A 37 0.01 -11.74 -12.56
C GLU A 37 0.18 -10.34 -12.00
N SER A 38 -0.22 -10.13 -10.74
CA SER A 38 -0.01 -8.85 -10.08
C SER A 38 1.50 -8.58 -10.05
N PHE A 39 1.90 -7.31 -10.08
CA PHE A 39 3.29 -6.96 -9.83
C PHE A 39 3.78 -7.54 -8.49
N GLU A 40 2.87 -7.66 -7.52
CA GLU A 40 3.12 -8.29 -6.22
C GLU A 40 3.46 -9.79 -6.37
N ASP A 41 2.72 -10.52 -7.20
CA ASP A 41 2.94 -11.95 -7.45
C ASP A 41 4.29 -12.20 -8.13
N LEU A 42 4.62 -11.36 -9.12
CA LEU A 42 5.91 -11.43 -9.82
C LEU A 42 7.10 -11.13 -8.88
N VAL A 43 6.95 -10.17 -7.97
CA VAL A 43 7.97 -9.84 -6.97
C VAL A 43 8.13 -10.99 -5.98
N GLU A 44 7.04 -11.55 -5.50
CA GLU A 44 7.03 -12.66 -4.54
C GLU A 44 7.70 -13.91 -5.13
N ASP A 45 7.38 -14.29 -6.37
CA ASP A 45 7.98 -15.45 -7.03
C ASP A 45 9.48 -15.28 -7.26
N LYS A 46 9.94 -14.08 -7.59
CA LYS A 46 11.38 -13.77 -7.66
C LYS A 46 12.08 -13.92 -6.31
N ILE A 47 11.47 -13.41 -5.23
CA ILE A 47 12.03 -13.53 -3.89
C ILE A 47 12.12 -15.01 -3.48
N ARG A 48 11.05 -15.79 -3.71
CA ARG A 48 11.03 -17.24 -3.41
C ARG A 48 12.09 -18.02 -4.18
N LYS A 49 12.26 -17.72 -5.47
CA LYS A 49 13.29 -18.36 -6.27
C LYS A 49 14.70 -18.06 -5.74
N ALA A 50 14.99 -16.80 -5.43
CA ALA A 50 16.27 -16.40 -4.83
C ALA A 50 16.50 -17.03 -3.44
N MET A 51 15.43 -17.23 -2.64
CA MET A 51 15.51 -17.99 -1.39
C MET A 51 15.85 -19.47 -1.63
N ALA A 52 15.19 -20.12 -2.59
CA ALA A 52 15.44 -21.53 -2.93
C ALA A 52 16.84 -21.77 -3.50
N GLU A 53 17.37 -20.80 -4.25
CA GLU A 53 18.72 -20.83 -4.83
C GLU A 53 19.81 -20.46 -3.80
N GLY A 54 19.42 -20.10 -2.57
CA GLY A 54 20.36 -19.77 -1.50
C GLY A 54 21.06 -18.42 -1.71
N GLU A 55 20.54 -17.52 -2.54
CA GLU A 55 21.17 -16.22 -2.80
C GLU A 55 21.26 -15.36 -1.53
N PHE A 56 20.37 -15.59 -0.56
CA PHE A 56 20.40 -14.93 0.74
C PHE A 56 21.34 -15.61 1.76
N ASP A 57 21.96 -16.75 1.41
CA ASP A 57 22.65 -17.58 2.40
C ASP A 57 24.03 -17.08 2.81
N ASN A 58 24.67 -16.27 1.97
CA ASN A 58 26.01 -15.73 2.23
C ASN A 58 26.02 -14.20 2.17
N LEU A 59 24.93 -13.56 2.61
CA LEU A 59 24.88 -12.11 2.67
C LEU A 59 25.92 -11.54 3.64
N PRO A 60 26.57 -10.43 3.29
CA PRO A 60 27.50 -9.76 4.20
C PRO A 60 26.75 -9.32 5.46
N GLY A 61 27.14 -9.89 6.60
CA GLY A 61 26.51 -9.62 7.89
C GLY A 61 25.39 -10.58 8.29
N LYS A 62 25.12 -11.66 7.53
CA LYS A 62 24.19 -12.72 7.94
C LYS A 62 24.56 -13.25 9.34
N GLY A 63 23.57 -13.30 10.23
CA GLY A 63 23.74 -13.76 11.62
C GLY A 63 24.45 -12.80 12.57
N LYS A 64 24.93 -11.64 12.09
CA LYS A 64 25.49 -10.59 12.97
C LYS A 64 24.39 -9.63 13.43
N PRO A 65 24.48 -9.06 14.63
CA PRO A 65 23.58 -8.00 15.07
C PRO A 65 23.58 -6.85 14.05
N LEU A 66 22.39 -6.33 13.75
CA LEU A 66 22.26 -5.20 12.86
C LEU A 66 22.92 -3.97 13.50
N ASP A 67 23.85 -3.34 12.77
CA ASP A 67 24.46 -2.09 13.19
C ASP A 67 23.46 -0.94 13.01
N LEU A 68 22.79 -0.58 14.11
CA LEU A 68 21.85 0.53 14.20
C LEU A 68 22.54 1.88 14.49
N SER A 69 23.86 1.88 14.73
CA SER A 69 24.63 3.11 15.02
C SER A 69 24.94 3.90 13.75
N LYS A 70 24.98 3.21 12.61
CA LYS A 70 25.05 3.84 11.30
C LYS A 70 23.69 4.45 11.02
N ASP A 71 23.50 5.70 11.46
CA ASP A 71 22.43 6.58 11.01
C ASP A 71 22.59 6.78 9.49
N ARG A 72 22.24 5.74 8.70
CA ARG A 72 22.53 5.61 7.26
C ARG A 72 21.83 6.68 6.43
N LEU A 73 20.73 7.22 6.97
CA LEU A 73 19.97 8.33 6.40
C LEU A 73 20.62 9.69 6.67
N VAL A 74 21.65 9.75 7.53
CA VAL A 74 22.41 10.96 7.84
C VAL A 74 23.71 10.96 7.01
N PRO A 75 24.01 12.05 6.29
CA PRO A 75 25.29 12.23 5.60
C PRO A 75 26.47 11.98 6.53
N GLU A 76 27.54 11.35 6.03
CA GLU A 76 28.65 10.86 6.86
C GLU A 76 29.26 11.95 7.76
N HIS A 77 29.46 13.15 7.22
CA HIS A 77 30.01 14.30 7.95
C HIS A 77 29.10 14.83 9.07
N LEU A 78 27.80 14.48 9.09
CA LEU A 78 26.84 14.90 10.11
C LEU A 78 26.58 13.82 11.17
N ARG A 79 26.94 12.55 10.93
CA ARG A 79 26.57 11.43 11.82
C ARG A 79 27.04 11.62 13.25
N THR A 80 28.28 12.05 13.46
CA THR A 80 28.80 12.26 14.82
C THR A 80 28.00 13.31 15.58
N ALA A 81 27.68 14.43 14.93
CA ALA A 81 26.88 15.49 15.55
C ALA A 81 25.46 15.01 15.89
N TYR A 82 24.79 14.32 14.95
CA TYR A 82 23.45 13.76 15.19
C TYR A 82 23.46 12.68 16.27
N HIS A 83 24.49 11.83 16.32
CA HIS A 83 24.63 10.80 17.35
C HIS A 83 24.79 11.43 18.74
N VAL A 84 25.59 12.48 18.87
CA VAL A 84 25.75 13.21 20.14
C VAL A 84 24.43 13.83 20.58
N LEU A 85 23.72 14.53 19.67
CA LEU A 85 22.42 15.14 19.96
C LEU A 85 21.39 14.09 20.39
N LYS A 86 21.29 12.98 19.67
CA LYS A 86 20.39 11.86 19.98
C LYS A 86 20.69 11.26 21.35
N ASN A 87 21.96 11.02 21.68
CA ASN A 87 22.37 10.50 22.98
C ASN A 87 22.11 11.49 24.12
N ALA A 88 22.21 12.79 23.86
CA ALA A 88 21.89 13.84 24.82
C ALA A 88 20.38 13.99 25.06
N GLY A 89 19.54 13.23 24.37
CA GLY A 89 18.08 13.34 24.47
C GLY A 89 17.52 14.56 23.75
N PHE A 90 18.25 15.14 22.80
CA PHE A 90 17.76 16.25 21.99
C PHE A 90 16.56 15.79 21.16
N VAL A 91 15.40 16.41 21.39
CA VAL A 91 14.18 16.16 20.63
C VAL A 91 13.94 17.38 19.73
N PRO A 92 13.98 17.21 18.40
CA PRO A 92 13.64 18.28 17.48
C PRO A 92 12.22 18.80 17.72
N GLU A 93 12.02 20.09 17.49
CA GLU A 93 10.76 20.76 17.79
C GLU A 93 9.60 20.20 16.96
N GLU A 94 9.85 19.74 15.72
CA GLU A 94 8.82 19.06 14.91
C GLU A 94 8.27 17.82 15.61
N ILE A 95 9.17 17.04 16.23
CA ILE A 95 8.84 15.80 16.91
C ILE A 95 8.10 16.11 18.21
N ARG A 96 8.52 17.14 18.94
CA ARG A 96 7.84 17.61 20.15
C ARG A 96 6.40 18.00 19.87
N LEU A 97 6.18 18.88 18.88
CA LEU A 97 4.86 19.36 18.48
C LEU A 97 3.97 18.22 17.98
N LYS A 98 4.51 17.27 17.20
CA LYS A 98 3.77 16.07 16.77
C LYS A 98 3.29 15.23 17.94
N LYS A 99 4.17 14.94 18.90
CA LYS A 99 3.80 14.16 20.09
C LYS A 99 2.71 14.84 20.90
N GLU A 100 2.79 16.17 21.04
CA GLU A 100 1.78 16.97 21.74
C GLU A 100 0.41 16.88 21.06
N MET A 101 0.36 17.03 19.73
CA MET A 101 -0.87 16.85 18.95
C MET A 101 -1.47 15.45 19.13
N GLU A 102 -0.66 14.39 19.08
CA GLU A 102 -1.15 13.02 19.27
C GLU A 102 -1.71 12.80 20.69
N LEU A 103 -1.05 13.34 21.71
CA LEU A 103 -1.53 13.27 23.09
C LEU A 103 -2.86 14.00 23.28
N ILE A 104 -3.05 15.15 22.63
CA ILE A 104 -4.32 15.88 22.67
C ILE A 104 -5.42 15.12 21.94
N LYS A 105 -5.12 14.53 20.77
CA LYS A 105 -6.08 13.67 20.05
C LYS A 105 -6.51 12.48 20.90
N GLU A 106 -5.58 11.85 21.61
CA GLU A 106 -5.87 10.76 22.54
C GLU A 106 -6.78 11.21 23.69
N LYS A 107 -6.52 12.38 24.28
CA LYS A 107 -7.38 12.98 25.31
C LYS A 107 -8.79 13.26 24.78
N ILE A 108 -8.91 13.81 23.57
CA ILE A 108 -10.21 14.05 22.93
C ILE A 108 -10.99 12.74 22.76
N ALA A 109 -10.30 11.68 22.33
CA ALA A 109 -10.91 10.36 22.14
C ALA A 109 -11.40 9.74 23.46
N LYS A 110 -10.75 10.04 24.58
CA LYS A 110 -11.08 9.53 25.92
C LYS A 110 -12.04 10.40 26.73
N SER A 111 -12.25 11.66 26.34
CA SER A 111 -13.15 12.57 27.06
C SER A 111 -14.61 12.28 26.68
N ASP A 112 -15.51 12.39 27.66
CA ASP A 112 -16.97 12.28 27.46
C ASP A 112 -17.66 13.65 27.56
N SER A 113 -16.96 14.69 28.00
CA SER A 113 -17.51 16.03 28.19
C SER A 113 -17.36 16.88 26.93
N ALA A 114 -18.48 17.38 26.39
CA ALA A 114 -18.47 18.28 25.24
C ALA A 114 -17.63 19.54 25.48
N GLY A 115 -17.71 20.12 26.69
CA GLY A 115 -16.95 21.32 27.04
C GLY A 115 -15.45 21.09 27.18
N GLU A 116 -15.03 19.87 27.55
CA GLU A 116 -13.61 19.50 27.59
C GLU A 116 -13.08 19.23 26.17
N LYS A 117 -13.85 18.53 25.34
CA LYS A 117 -13.54 18.34 23.92
C LYS A 117 -13.33 19.66 23.18
N ASP A 118 -14.22 20.64 23.38
CA ASP A 118 -14.10 21.95 22.74
C ASP A 118 -12.81 22.69 23.14
N ARG A 119 -12.34 22.53 24.38
CA ARG A 119 -11.08 23.11 24.84
C ARG A 119 -9.88 22.43 24.19
N LEU A 120 -9.88 21.10 24.20
CA LEU A 120 -8.81 20.30 23.60
C LEU A 120 -8.73 20.48 22.09
N LEU A 121 -9.87 20.68 21.40
CA LEU A 121 -9.89 20.97 19.96
C LEU A 121 -9.27 22.33 19.64
N LYS A 122 -9.49 23.35 20.47
CA LYS A 122 -8.81 24.65 20.32
C LYS A 122 -7.31 24.52 20.53
N GLU A 123 -6.90 23.82 21.59
CA GLU A 123 -5.48 23.56 21.88
C GLU A 123 -4.80 22.80 20.72
N LEU A 124 -5.48 21.79 20.16
CA LEU A 124 -5.00 21.05 19.00
C LEU A 124 -4.84 21.95 17.76
N ALA A 125 -5.78 22.87 17.53
CA ALA A 125 -5.73 23.81 16.41
C ALA A 125 -4.51 24.75 16.53
N ASP A 126 -4.27 25.28 17.73
CA ASP A 126 -3.14 26.18 17.99
C ASP A 126 -1.80 25.48 17.75
N ILE A 127 -1.63 24.25 18.26
CA ILE A 127 -0.40 23.48 18.08
C ILE A 127 -0.22 23.04 16.62
N SER A 128 -1.31 22.67 15.94
CA SER A 128 -1.26 22.34 14.51
C SER A 128 -0.80 23.54 13.68
N GLN A 129 -1.25 24.74 14.03
CA GLN A 129 -0.82 25.97 13.37
C GLN A 129 0.66 26.28 13.66
N GLN A 130 1.12 26.13 14.91
CA GLN A 130 2.54 26.27 15.27
C GLN A 130 3.42 25.28 14.50
N TYR A 131 3.02 24.01 14.43
CA TYR A 131 3.71 22.99 13.66
C TYR A 131 3.78 23.35 12.17
N HIS A 132 2.68 23.83 11.59
CA HIS A 132 2.67 24.26 10.19
C HIS A 132 3.70 25.37 9.95
N PHE A 133 3.69 26.43 10.76
CA PHE A 133 4.68 27.52 10.63
C PHE A 133 6.12 27.04 10.78
N TYR A 134 6.37 26.18 11.77
CA TYR A 134 7.70 25.62 12.01
C TYR A 134 8.20 24.79 10.82
N MET A 135 7.33 23.99 10.21
CA MET A 135 7.65 23.22 9.02
C MET A 135 7.91 24.10 7.80
N GLU A 136 7.15 25.17 7.60
CA GLU A 136 7.37 26.13 6.51
C GLU A 136 8.69 26.87 6.67
N TYR A 137 9.05 27.27 7.90
CA TYR A 137 10.36 27.84 8.18
C TYR A 137 11.48 26.87 7.80
N ASN A 138 11.44 25.62 8.29
CA ASN A 138 12.50 24.64 8.02
C ASN A 138 12.60 24.19 6.56
N LYS A 139 11.55 24.37 5.74
CA LYS A 139 11.62 24.14 4.28
C LYS A 139 12.44 25.20 3.56
N GLN A 140 12.45 26.44 4.04
CA GLN A 140 13.18 27.54 3.38
C GLN A 140 14.71 27.48 3.62
N PHE A 141 15.14 26.72 4.63
CA PHE A 141 16.56 26.59 5.02
C PHE A 141 17.16 25.20 4.74
N LYS A 142 16.49 24.38 3.92
CA LYS A 142 17.01 23.09 3.40
C LYS A 142 17.34 23.20 1.93
#